data_AF-A0A1Y4EJA1-F1
#
_entry.id   AF-A0A1Y4EJA1-F1
#
_cell.length_a   1.000
_cell.length_b   1.000
_cell.length_c   1.000
_cell.angle_alpha   90.00
_cell.angle_beta   90.00
_cell.angle_gamma   90.00
#
_symmetry.space_group_name_H-M   'P 1'
#
loop_
_entity.id
_entity.type
_entity.pdbx_description
1 polymer ?
#
loop_
_entity_poly.entity_id
_entity_poly.type
_entity_poly.pdbx_seq_one_letter_code
_entity_poly.pdbx_strand_id
1 'polypeptide(L)'
;VLEADITAAVDALYDAIYGLVYRADISELEALVLKGDGIVENADQYIQNDAWTSFETVLAEAKTVLEDANATQDAVDTAAEDLAAAISALRLIPDKDALEALIGEAEAINTNKYTAKSVATMKAALSTAKAVLNDAEATEEEVADAVEALENSIDGLVEKSTSTSSKGSTSANVGNAYGAAGVVSASQSVAANAYVVSDTTVNFNLKRGSAYCFKMTVVNGNAMTPGFTVGNGDVLKTQFVAKVGNDSYYRVYAIGTPGQSTGVYTTLPGQNAVKHCTVTIG
;
A
#
# COMPACT_ATOMS: atom_id res chain seq x y z
N VAL A 1 11.92 20.09 85.15
CA VAL A 1 11.38 20.11 83.78
C VAL A 1 10.40 21.26 83.76
N LEU A 2 10.75 22.36 83.11
CA LEU A 2 10.04 23.62 83.28
C LEU A 2 8.73 23.57 82.48
N GLU A 3 7.68 24.23 82.99
CA GLU A 3 6.37 24.38 82.36
C GLU A 3 6.46 24.82 80.89
N ALA A 4 7.46 25.65 80.56
CA ALA A 4 7.78 26.06 79.19
C ALA A 4 8.15 24.89 78.26
N ASP A 5 8.86 23.88 78.75
CA ASP A 5 9.25 22.70 77.96
C ASP A 5 8.02 21.83 77.63
N ILE A 6 7.04 21.78 78.55
CA ILE A 6 5.78 21.05 78.37
C ILE A 6 4.89 21.77 77.35
N THR A 7 4.75 23.09 77.45
CA THR A 7 3.97 23.89 76.50
C THR A 7 4.54 23.81 75.09
N ALA A 8 5.86 23.93 74.93
CA ALA A 8 6.50 23.79 73.63
C ALA A 8 6.30 22.40 73.00
N ALA A 9 6.34 21.34 73.81
CA ALA A 9 6.06 19.99 73.34
C ALA A 9 4.59 19.78 72.96
N VAL A 10 3.65 20.42 73.67
CA VAL A 10 2.23 20.39 73.37
C VAL A 10 1.91 21.17 72.09
N ASP A 11 2.47 22.36 71.90
CA ASP A 11 2.28 23.15 70.69
C ASP A 11 2.86 22.41 69.46
N ALA A 12 4.06 21.82 69.59
CA ALA A 12 4.64 20.99 68.53
C ALA A 12 3.79 19.75 68.20
N LEU A 13 3.15 19.14 69.21
CA LEU A 13 2.23 18.02 69.01
C LEU A 13 0.94 18.47 68.33
N TYR A 14 0.40 19.64 68.72
CA TYR A 14 -0.77 20.22 68.08
C TYR A 14 -0.49 20.58 66.62
N ASP A 15 0.65 21.21 66.31
CA ASP A 15 1.06 21.50 64.95
C ASP A 15 1.25 20.22 64.13
N ALA A 16 1.82 19.16 64.71
CA ALA A 16 1.96 17.86 64.06
C ALA A 16 0.62 17.16 63.81
N ILE A 17 -0.35 17.28 64.72
CA ILE A 17 -1.70 16.72 64.57
C ILE A 17 -2.53 17.51 63.54
N TYR A 18 -2.44 18.84 63.57
CA TYR A 18 -3.16 19.70 62.61
C TYR A 18 -2.50 19.73 61.23
N GLY A 19 -1.20 19.48 61.15
CA GLY A 19 -0.46 19.30 59.90
C GLY A 19 -0.60 17.91 59.28
N LEU A 20 -1.34 17.00 59.92
CA LEU A 20 -1.56 15.65 59.39
C LEU A 20 -2.52 15.69 58.20
N VAL A 21 -1.99 15.58 56.98
CA VAL A 21 -2.78 15.53 55.74
C VAL A 21 -3.00 14.07 55.34
N TYR A 22 -4.21 13.76 54.87
CA TYR A 22 -4.48 12.46 54.26
C TYR A 22 -3.60 12.30 53.00
N ARG A 23 -2.74 11.28 52.97
CA ARG A 23 -1.86 11.03 51.81
C ARG A 23 -2.71 10.59 50.61
N ALA A 24 -2.29 10.98 49.42
CA ALA A 24 -2.91 10.52 48.18
C ALA A 24 -2.84 8.98 48.07
N ASP A 25 -3.85 8.38 47.45
CA ASP A 25 -3.83 6.97 47.05
C ASP A 25 -2.98 6.84 45.78
N ILE A 26 -1.86 6.14 45.90
CA ILE A 26 -0.86 5.96 44.84
C ILE A 26 -0.96 4.60 44.15
N SER A 27 -1.92 3.75 44.54
CA SER A 27 -1.95 2.33 44.14
C SER A 27 -2.00 2.13 42.62
N GLU A 28 -2.76 2.98 41.92
CA GLU A 28 -2.86 2.92 40.46
C GLU A 28 -1.58 3.40 39.77
N LEU A 29 -1.01 4.51 40.25
CA LEU A 29 0.24 5.06 39.73
C LEU A 29 1.41 4.07 39.94
N GLU A 30 1.50 3.43 41.10
CA GLU A 30 2.49 2.38 41.38
C GLU A 30 2.35 1.19 40.41
N ALA A 31 1.12 0.75 40.13
CA ALA A 31 0.87 -0.34 39.20
C ALA A 31 1.25 0.03 37.75
N LEU A 32 0.98 1.26 37.33
CA LEU A 32 1.37 1.77 36.02
C LEU A 32 2.88 1.94 35.89
N VAL A 33 3.56 2.43 36.93
CA VAL A 33 5.02 2.53 36.95
C VAL A 33 5.66 1.15 36.87
N LEU A 34 5.16 0.16 37.61
CA LEU A 34 5.64 -1.22 37.53
C LEU A 34 5.46 -1.80 36.12
N LYS A 35 4.31 -1.54 35.48
CA LYS A 35 4.07 -1.93 34.08
C LYS A 35 5.04 -1.21 33.14
N GLY A 36 5.26 0.09 33.34
CA GLY A 36 6.19 0.90 32.58
C GLY A 36 7.62 0.36 32.68
N ASP A 37 8.08 0.00 33.87
CA ASP A 37 9.39 -0.62 34.08
C ASP A 37 9.51 -1.95 33.35
N GLY A 38 8.47 -2.79 33.38
CA GLY A 38 8.43 -4.03 32.60
C GLY A 38 8.48 -3.79 31.08
N ILE A 39 7.91 -2.69 30.58
CA ILE A 39 8.01 -2.29 29.17
C ILE A 39 9.45 -1.88 28.85
N VAL A 40 10.11 -1.10 29.71
CA VAL A 40 11.52 -0.68 29.54
C VAL A 40 12.47 -1.89 29.52
N GLU A 41 12.21 -2.92 30.32
CA GLU A 41 12.99 -4.18 30.27
C GLU A 41 12.88 -4.91 28.92
N ASN A 42 11.80 -4.66 28.18
CA ASN A 42 11.52 -5.25 26.87
C ASN A 42 11.58 -4.20 25.75
N ALA A 43 12.38 -3.14 25.92
CA ALA A 43 12.46 -2.02 24.98
C ALA A 43 12.78 -2.43 23.54
N ASP A 44 13.51 -3.55 23.36
CA ASP A 44 13.85 -4.10 22.05
C ASP A 44 12.65 -4.60 21.24
N GLN A 45 11.49 -4.80 21.86
CA GLN A 45 10.25 -5.19 21.19
C GLN A 45 9.43 -3.99 20.70
N TYR A 46 9.80 -2.77 21.08
CA TYR A 46 9.05 -1.54 20.80
C TYR A 46 9.80 -0.59 19.87
N ILE A 47 9.05 0.17 19.08
CA ILE A 47 9.60 1.15 18.16
C ILE A 47 10.16 2.34 18.94
N GLN A 48 11.44 2.62 18.73
CA GLN A 48 12.20 3.65 19.42
C GLN A 48 12.03 5.02 18.72
N ASN A 49 10.84 5.60 18.83
CA ASN A 49 10.50 6.89 18.24
C ASN A 49 10.09 7.94 19.28
N ASP A 50 9.46 9.03 18.83
CA ASP A 50 9.00 10.11 19.70
C ASP A 50 8.01 9.63 20.78
N ALA A 51 7.17 8.63 20.48
CA ALA A 51 6.25 8.06 21.47
C ALA A 51 6.99 7.31 22.58
N TRP A 52 8.05 6.57 22.24
CA TRP A 52 8.92 5.93 23.23
C TRP A 52 9.61 6.97 24.13
N THR A 53 10.18 8.01 23.51
CA THR A 53 10.85 9.10 24.26
C THR A 53 9.87 9.82 25.20
N SER A 54 8.65 10.07 24.73
CA SER A 54 7.58 10.66 25.56
C SER A 54 7.20 9.75 26.72
N PHE A 55 7.09 8.44 26.48
CA PHE A 55 6.82 7.47 27.52
C PHE A 55 7.91 7.42 28.59
N GLU A 56 9.20 7.39 28.22
CA GLU A 56 10.29 7.42 29.19
C GLU A 56 10.28 8.68 30.06
N THR A 57 9.96 9.83 29.45
CA THR A 57 9.85 11.10 30.16
C THR A 57 8.71 11.06 31.19
N VAL A 58 7.52 10.66 30.75
CA VAL A 58 6.34 10.58 31.63
C VAL A 58 6.52 9.52 32.72
N LEU A 59 7.18 8.40 32.43
CA LEU A 59 7.50 7.39 33.44
C LEU A 59 8.44 7.95 34.52
N ALA A 60 9.43 8.77 34.15
CA ALA A 60 10.31 9.43 35.11
C ALA A 60 9.58 10.48 35.96
N GLU A 61 8.65 11.24 35.36
CA GLU A 61 7.80 12.19 36.07
C GLU A 61 6.85 11.48 37.05
N ALA A 62 6.22 10.39 36.62
CA ALA A 62 5.37 9.53 37.46
C ALA A 62 6.14 8.98 38.67
N LYS A 63 7.39 8.52 38.49
CA LYS A 63 8.26 8.11 39.59
C LYS A 63 8.56 9.24 40.56
N THR A 64 8.79 10.45 40.05
CA THR A 64 9.00 11.63 40.88
C THR A 64 7.77 11.95 41.74
N VAL A 65 6.56 11.81 41.19
CA VAL A 65 5.31 11.97 41.94
C VAL A 65 5.14 10.91 43.01
N LEU A 66 5.52 9.65 42.75
CA LEU A 66 5.50 8.58 43.76
C LEU A 66 6.49 8.81 44.92
N GLU A 67 7.63 9.45 44.64
CA GLU A 67 8.63 9.79 45.66
C GLU A 67 8.22 11.00 46.52
N ASP A 68 7.30 11.85 46.04
CA ASP A 68 6.80 12.99 46.79
C ASP A 68 5.79 12.57 47.86
N ALA A 69 6.25 12.55 49.11
CA ALA A 69 5.42 12.21 50.27
C ALA A 69 4.21 13.15 50.48
N ASN A 70 4.23 14.35 49.87
CA ASN A 70 3.18 15.37 49.95
C ASN A 70 2.42 15.55 48.64
N ALA A 71 2.58 14.63 47.67
CA ALA A 71 1.83 14.67 46.42
C ALA A 71 0.32 14.78 46.69
N THR A 72 -0.35 15.66 45.96
CA THR A 72 -1.81 15.79 46.01
C THR A 72 -2.46 14.65 45.22
N GLN A 73 -3.70 14.30 45.54
CA GLN A 73 -4.43 13.31 44.75
C GLN A 73 -4.52 13.71 43.27
N ASP A 74 -4.75 15.00 42.99
CA ASP A 74 -4.79 15.55 41.64
C ASP A 74 -3.47 15.34 40.86
N ALA A 75 -2.31 15.49 41.54
CA ALA A 75 -1.01 15.23 40.92
C ALA A 75 -0.80 13.73 40.64
N VAL A 76 -1.25 12.87 41.56
CA VAL A 76 -1.18 11.41 41.39
C VAL A 76 -2.09 10.94 40.26
N ASP A 77 -3.32 11.43 40.21
CA ASP A 77 -4.30 11.10 39.18
C ASP A 77 -3.82 11.58 37.81
N THR A 78 -3.31 12.81 37.72
CA THR A 78 -2.73 13.36 36.47
C THR A 78 -1.56 12.51 35.98
N ALA A 79 -0.62 12.16 36.87
CA ALA A 79 0.53 11.33 36.51
C ALA A 79 0.11 9.93 36.05
N ALA A 80 -0.96 9.36 36.64
CA ALA A 80 -1.50 8.08 36.23
C ALA A 80 -2.14 8.16 34.84
N GLU A 81 -2.95 9.19 34.58
CA GLU A 81 -3.57 9.44 33.27
C GLU A 81 -2.52 9.63 32.17
N ASP A 82 -1.52 10.49 32.43
CA ASP A 82 -0.43 10.76 31.48
C ASP A 82 0.39 9.50 31.19
N LEU A 83 0.75 8.73 32.23
CA LEU A 83 1.51 7.49 32.05
C LEU A 83 0.70 6.43 31.31
N ALA A 84 -0.60 6.30 31.59
CA ALA A 84 -1.48 5.38 30.87
C ALA A 84 -1.59 5.77 29.38
N ALA A 85 -1.74 7.06 29.09
CA ALA A 85 -1.78 7.58 27.72
C ALA A 85 -0.46 7.29 26.98
N ALA A 86 0.69 7.57 27.62
CA ALA A 86 1.99 7.33 27.03
C ALA A 86 2.25 5.83 26.76
N ILE A 87 1.89 4.94 27.69
CA ILE A 87 1.96 3.49 27.49
C ILE A 87 1.09 3.06 26.30
N SER A 88 -0.10 3.64 26.13
CA SER A 88 -1.00 3.29 25.03
C SER A 88 -0.53 3.75 23.65
N ALA A 89 0.35 4.76 23.60
CA ALA A 89 0.92 5.30 22.38
C ALA A 89 2.10 4.46 21.85
N LEU A 90 2.65 3.56 22.67
CA LEU A 90 3.73 2.68 22.27
C LEU A 90 3.29 1.68 21.23
N ARG A 91 4.18 1.38 20.27
CA ARG A 91 3.95 0.40 19.22
C ARG A 91 5.05 -0.65 19.22
N LEU A 92 4.65 -1.90 19.03
CA LEU A 92 5.57 -3.02 18.85
C LEU A 92 6.24 -2.94 17.48
N ILE A 93 7.45 -3.48 17.38
CA ILE A 93 8.14 -3.68 16.12
C ILE A 93 7.41 -4.80 15.35
N PRO A 94 6.96 -4.56 14.11
CA PRO A 94 6.32 -5.61 13.31
C PRO A 94 7.33 -6.69 12.90
N ASP A 95 6.87 -7.94 12.82
CA ASP A 95 7.64 -9.06 12.27
C ASP A 95 7.83 -8.88 10.75
N LYS A 96 9.08 -8.94 10.28
CA LYS A 96 9.46 -8.77 8.88
C LYS A 96 10.14 -10.00 8.27
N ASP A 97 10.17 -11.14 8.97
CA ASP A 97 10.87 -12.34 8.52
C ASP A 97 10.33 -12.85 7.17
N ALA A 98 9.00 -12.85 7.02
CA ALA A 98 8.35 -13.25 5.76
C ALA A 98 8.70 -12.30 4.61
N LEU A 99 8.78 -10.99 4.87
CA LEU A 99 9.15 -9.99 3.88
C LEU A 99 10.62 -10.14 3.47
N GLU A 100 11.52 -10.36 4.42
CA GLU A 100 12.94 -10.59 4.15
C GLU A 100 13.16 -11.86 3.31
N ALA A 101 12.49 -12.97 3.67
CA ALA A 101 12.55 -14.22 2.91
C ALA A 101 12.06 -14.01 1.46
N LEU A 102 10.92 -13.34 1.28
CA LEU A 102 10.34 -13.09 -0.03
C LEU A 102 11.21 -12.16 -0.89
N ILE A 103 11.87 -11.16 -0.29
CA ILE A 103 12.87 -10.34 -0.98
C ILE A 103 14.03 -11.21 -1.47
N GLY A 104 14.55 -12.11 -0.63
CA GLY A 104 15.59 -13.04 -1.00
C GLY A 104 15.20 -13.96 -2.17
N GLU A 105 13.98 -14.47 -2.16
CA GLU A 105 13.42 -15.26 -3.28
C GLU A 105 13.35 -14.42 -4.56
N ALA A 106 12.79 -13.22 -4.48
CA ALA A 106 12.63 -12.32 -5.62
C ALA A 106 13.98 -11.93 -6.26
N GLU A 107 15.03 -11.74 -5.44
CA GLU A 107 16.39 -11.46 -5.92
C GLU A 107 17.05 -12.66 -6.62
N ALA A 108 16.71 -13.88 -6.18
CA ALA A 108 17.24 -15.11 -6.76
C ALA A 108 16.60 -15.46 -8.13
N ILE A 109 15.49 -14.81 -8.51
CA ILE A 109 14.80 -15.09 -9.76
C ILE A 109 15.68 -14.76 -10.96
N ASN A 110 15.87 -15.76 -11.84
CA ASN A 110 16.55 -15.56 -13.12
C ASN A 110 15.66 -14.78 -14.10
N THR A 111 15.72 -13.46 -14.00
CA THR A 111 14.95 -12.51 -14.82
C THR A 111 15.14 -12.67 -16.34
N ASN A 112 16.20 -13.32 -16.81
CA ASN A 112 16.42 -13.55 -18.23
C ASN A 112 15.34 -14.43 -18.89
N LYS A 113 14.68 -15.29 -18.11
CA LYS A 113 13.60 -16.17 -18.56
C LYS A 113 12.27 -15.44 -18.78
N TYR A 114 12.14 -14.21 -18.28
CA TYR A 114 10.87 -13.49 -18.22
C TYR A 114 10.85 -12.24 -19.10
N THR A 115 9.65 -11.75 -19.43
CA THR A 115 9.46 -10.55 -20.23
C THR A 115 9.97 -9.30 -19.50
N ALA A 116 10.47 -8.32 -20.25
CA ALA A 116 10.98 -7.08 -19.66
C ALA A 116 9.92 -6.32 -18.84
N LYS A 117 8.65 -6.37 -19.27
CA LYS A 117 7.54 -5.70 -18.58
C LYS A 117 7.26 -6.33 -17.22
N SER A 118 7.10 -7.66 -17.15
CA SER A 118 6.82 -8.33 -15.89
C SER A 118 7.99 -8.26 -14.91
N VAL A 119 9.23 -8.34 -15.41
CA VAL A 119 10.44 -8.13 -14.59
C VAL A 119 10.50 -6.70 -14.04
N ALA A 120 10.09 -5.69 -14.82
CA ALA A 120 10.06 -4.31 -14.34
C ALA A 120 9.05 -4.11 -13.20
N THR A 121 7.87 -4.73 -13.30
CA THR A 121 6.86 -4.74 -12.22
C THR A 121 7.40 -5.40 -10.95
N MET A 122 8.00 -6.59 -11.07
CA MET A 122 8.63 -7.29 -9.94
C MET A 122 9.75 -6.47 -9.29
N LYS A 123 10.61 -5.82 -10.10
CA LYS A 123 11.68 -4.95 -9.57
C LYS A 123 11.14 -3.72 -8.83
N ALA A 124 10.03 -3.14 -9.29
CA ALA A 124 9.39 -2.03 -8.60
C ALA A 124 8.83 -2.47 -7.25
N ALA A 125 8.11 -3.60 -7.20
CA ALA A 125 7.60 -4.18 -5.96
C ALA A 125 8.74 -4.55 -4.98
N LEU A 126 9.83 -5.14 -5.48
CA LEU A 126 11.03 -5.45 -4.70
C LEU A 126 11.66 -4.19 -4.10
N SER A 127 11.70 -3.08 -4.84
CA SER A 127 12.20 -1.80 -4.31
C SER A 127 11.33 -1.28 -3.17
N THR A 128 10.01 -1.36 -3.30
CA THR A 128 9.07 -0.97 -2.24
C THR A 128 9.21 -1.87 -1.02
N ALA A 129 9.26 -3.19 -1.22
CA ALA A 129 9.46 -4.17 -0.16
C ALA A 129 10.74 -3.92 0.63
N LYS A 130 11.85 -3.59 -0.06
CA LYS A 130 13.09 -3.18 0.61
C LYS A 130 12.98 -1.87 1.37
N ALA A 131 12.21 -0.90 0.87
CA ALA A 131 11.99 0.35 1.59
C ALA A 131 11.26 0.08 2.92
N VAL A 132 10.18 -0.71 2.88
CA VAL A 132 9.43 -1.12 4.08
C VAL A 132 10.27 -1.98 5.03
N LEU A 133 11.09 -2.89 4.50
CA LEU A 133 12.00 -3.70 5.32
C LEU A 133 12.94 -2.81 6.15
N ASN A 134 13.52 -1.78 5.52
CA ASN A 134 14.47 -0.87 6.16
C ASN A 134 13.82 0.26 6.98
N ASP A 135 12.50 0.40 6.92
CA ASP A 135 11.79 1.42 7.69
C ASP A 135 11.59 0.97 9.15
N ALA A 136 12.29 1.62 10.08
CA ALA A 136 12.20 1.33 11.51
C ALA A 136 10.81 1.64 12.09
N GLU A 137 10.02 2.49 11.42
CA GLU A 137 8.68 2.90 11.82
C GLU A 137 7.60 2.31 10.91
N ALA A 138 7.89 1.24 10.16
CA ALA A 138 6.88 0.53 9.41
C ALA A 138 5.74 0.04 10.33
N THR A 139 4.53 0.06 9.82
CA THR A 139 3.35 -0.55 10.44
C THR A 139 3.19 -2.02 10.01
N GLU A 140 2.44 -2.81 10.78
CA GLU A 140 2.07 -4.17 10.39
C GLU A 140 1.34 -4.21 9.03
N GLU A 141 0.48 -3.22 8.77
CA GLU A 141 -0.24 -3.09 7.50
C GLU A 141 0.72 -2.83 6.33
N GLU A 142 1.69 -1.93 6.48
CA GLU A 142 2.69 -1.67 5.43
C GLU A 142 3.57 -2.89 5.14
N VAL A 143 3.95 -3.65 6.18
CA VAL A 143 4.70 -4.90 6.00
C VAL A 143 3.84 -5.94 5.26
N ALA A 144 2.58 -6.12 5.65
CA ALA A 144 1.66 -7.03 4.99
C ALA A 144 1.41 -6.65 3.52
N ASP A 145 1.15 -5.38 3.25
CA ASP A 145 0.97 -4.84 1.90
C ASP A 145 2.21 -5.04 1.03
N ALA A 146 3.41 -4.86 1.60
CA ALA A 146 4.66 -5.09 0.90
C ALA A 146 4.88 -6.56 0.54
N VAL A 147 4.53 -7.49 1.45
CA VAL A 147 4.55 -8.94 1.20
C VAL A 147 3.59 -9.27 0.07
N GLU A 148 2.32 -8.88 0.18
CA GLU A 148 1.29 -9.17 -0.82
C GLU A 148 1.66 -8.58 -2.21
N ALA A 149 2.16 -7.33 -2.24
CA ALA A 149 2.55 -6.69 -3.48
C ALA A 149 3.75 -7.39 -4.15
N LEU A 150 4.74 -7.82 -3.37
CA LEU A 150 5.91 -8.53 -3.89
C LEU A 150 5.52 -9.94 -4.38
N GLU A 151 4.73 -10.68 -3.61
CA GLU A 151 4.24 -12.02 -3.96
C GLU A 151 3.45 -11.99 -5.27
N ASN A 152 2.45 -11.10 -5.37
CA ASN A 152 1.67 -10.89 -6.59
C ASN A 152 2.54 -10.52 -7.80
N SER A 153 3.64 -9.79 -7.58
CA SER A 153 4.55 -9.39 -8.67
C SER A 153 5.43 -10.55 -9.16
N ILE A 154 5.79 -11.47 -8.26
CA ILE A 154 6.53 -12.70 -8.57
C ILE A 154 5.61 -13.64 -9.36
N ASP A 155 4.39 -13.87 -8.87
CA ASP A 155 3.38 -14.67 -9.56
C ASP A 155 2.97 -14.08 -10.91
N GLY A 156 3.04 -12.75 -11.04
CA GLY A 156 2.79 -12.00 -12.27
C GLY A 156 3.92 -12.05 -13.30
N LEU A 157 5.00 -12.79 -13.05
CA LEU A 157 6.10 -12.95 -13.99
C LEU A 157 5.68 -13.76 -15.23
N VAL A 158 5.84 -13.16 -16.42
CA VAL A 158 5.51 -13.80 -17.69
C VAL A 158 6.78 -14.32 -18.35
N GLU A 159 6.85 -15.60 -18.67
CA GLU A 159 8.00 -16.19 -19.37
C GLU A 159 8.14 -15.63 -20.80
N LYS A 160 9.37 -15.53 -21.29
CA LYS A 160 9.63 -15.26 -22.71
C LYS A 160 9.25 -16.50 -23.52
N SER A 161 8.30 -16.37 -24.43
CA SER A 161 8.05 -17.40 -25.44
C SER A 161 9.29 -17.56 -26.32
N THR A 162 9.95 -18.71 -26.27
CA THR A 162 10.95 -19.10 -27.26
C THR A 162 10.21 -19.46 -28.55
N SER A 163 9.87 -18.45 -29.37
CA SER A 163 9.59 -18.71 -30.77
C SER A 163 10.90 -19.09 -31.44
N THR A 164 11.16 -20.40 -31.45
CA THR A 164 12.10 -21.03 -32.37
C THR A 164 11.85 -20.43 -33.75
N SER A 165 12.83 -19.69 -34.25
CA SER A 165 12.87 -19.22 -35.62
C SER A 165 12.83 -20.45 -36.53
N SER A 166 11.64 -20.80 -37.03
CA SER A 166 11.51 -21.79 -38.10
C SER A 166 12.04 -21.17 -39.39
N LYS A 167 13.34 -21.38 -39.64
CA LYS A 167 13.90 -21.30 -40.99
C LYS A 167 13.19 -22.32 -41.87
N GLY A 168 12.69 -21.87 -43.01
CA GLY A 168 12.49 -22.72 -44.19
C GLY A 168 11.06 -22.83 -44.72
N SER A 169 10.80 -22.14 -45.83
CA SER A 169 10.28 -22.77 -47.05
C SER A 169 10.40 -21.80 -48.23
N THR A 170 11.39 -22.07 -49.07
CA THR A 170 11.48 -21.58 -50.45
C THR A 170 10.40 -22.23 -51.31
N SER A 171 9.64 -21.42 -52.06
CA SER A 171 9.09 -21.85 -53.36
C SER A 171 8.85 -20.63 -54.24
N ALA A 172 9.40 -20.72 -55.45
CA ALA A 172 9.55 -19.69 -56.44
C ALA A 172 8.24 -19.33 -57.19
N ASN A 173 8.20 -18.06 -57.61
CA ASN A 173 7.69 -17.48 -58.86
C ASN A 173 6.48 -18.12 -59.57
N VAL A 174 5.42 -17.31 -59.75
CA VAL A 174 4.73 -17.17 -61.04
C VAL A 174 4.42 -15.70 -61.25
N GLY A 175 5.23 -15.04 -62.08
CA GLY A 175 4.81 -13.82 -62.73
C GLY A 175 3.83 -14.16 -63.85
N ASN A 176 2.81 -13.34 -64.05
CA ASN A 176 2.19 -13.17 -65.36
C ASN A 176 1.64 -11.75 -65.48
N ALA A 177 1.86 -11.21 -66.68
CA ALA A 177 1.73 -9.82 -67.05
C ALA A 177 0.36 -9.50 -67.70
N TYR A 178 0.16 -8.19 -67.87
CA TYR A 178 -0.73 -7.46 -68.79
C TYR A 178 -2.12 -7.00 -68.32
N GLY A 179 -2.24 -5.66 -68.30
CA GLY A 179 -3.47 -4.88 -68.39
C GLY A 179 -3.12 -3.38 -68.36
N ALA A 180 -3.22 -2.72 -69.51
CA ALA A 180 -2.75 -1.37 -69.76
C ALA A 180 -3.51 -0.27 -69.00
N ALA A 181 -2.75 0.73 -68.53
CA ALA A 181 -3.07 2.16 -68.35
C ALA A 181 -2.61 2.68 -66.98
N GLY A 182 -1.80 3.74 -67.00
CA GLY A 182 -1.59 4.61 -65.85
C GLY A 182 -0.25 4.43 -65.16
N VAL A 183 0.57 5.48 -65.28
CA VAL A 183 1.77 5.71 -64.46
C VAL A 183 1.44 5.55 -62.97
N VAL A 184 2.18 4.70 -62.26
CA VAL A 184 2.37 4.83 -60.80
C VAL A 184 3.84 4.55 -60.47
N SER A 185 4.57 5.62 -60.20
CA SER A 185 5.88 5.55 -59.56
C SER A 185 5.66 5.33 -58.06
N ALA A 186 6.34 4.31 -57.55
CA ALA A 186 6.46 3.80 -56.18
C ALA A 186 5.93 4.64 -55.01
N SER A 187 5.09 4.00 -54.19
CA SER A 187 5.27 3.89 -52.74
C SER A 187 4.53 2.64 -52.24
N GLN A 188 5.24 1.52 -52.23
CA GLN A 188 4.81 0.29 -51.60
C GLN A 188 4.87 0.48 -50.09
N SER A 189 3.82 1.03 -49.49
CA SER A 189 3.56 0.87 -48.06
C SER A 189 2.54 -0.25 -47.92
N VAL A 190 3.01 -1.42 -47.50
CA VAL A 190 2.17 -2.37 -46.77
C VAL A 190 1.79 -1.69 -45.45
N ALA A 191 0.81 -0.79 -45.49
CA ALA A 191 0.25 -0.18 -44.31
C ALA A 191 -0.41 -1.29 -43.50
N ALA A 192 0.24 -1.74 -42.43
CA ALA A 192 -0.37 -2.62 -41.45
C ALA A 192 -1.66 -1.94 -40.95
N ASN A 193 -2.79 -2.65 -41.00
CA ASN A 193 -4.07 -2.13 -40.58
C ASN A 193 -3.96 -1.57 -39.15
N ALA A 194 -4.58 -0.40 -38.90
CA ALA A 194 -4.63 0.19 -37.57
C ALA A 194 -5.33 -0.76 -36.58
N TYR A 195 -4.87 -0.86 -35.35
CA TYR A 195 -5.52 -1.67 -34.33
C TYR A 195 -5.36 -1.02 -32.95
N VAL A 196 -6.15 -1.47 -31.98
CA VAL A 196 -6.14 -0.92 -30.61
C VAL A 196 -5.56 -1.94 -29.66
N VAL A 197 -4.68 -1.49 -28.76
CA VAL A 197 -4.13 -2.29 -27.66
C VAL A 197 -4.61 -1.67 -26.35
N SER A 198 -5.21 -2.50 -25.49
CA SER A 198 -5.50 -2.10 -24.11
C SER A 198 -4.32 -2.40 -23.19
N ASP A 199 -4.14 -1.58 -22.17
CA ASP A 199 -3.32 -1.89 -21.00
C ASP A 199 -3.83 -3.10 -20.20
N THR A 200 -5.13 -3.40 -20.29
CA THR A 200 -5.81 -4.44 -19.53
C THR A 200 -6.48 -5.45 -20.46
N THR A 201 -5.80 -6.57 -20.68
CA THR A 201 -6.27 -7.68 -21.53
C THR A 201 -6.74 -8.89 -20.74
N VAL A 202 -6.52 -8.88 -19.42
CA VAL A 202 -6.98 -9.95 -18.50
C VAL A 202 -8.36 -9.62 -17.94
N ASN A 203 -9.15 -10.67 -17.70
CA ASN A 203 -10.43 -10.51 -17.01
C ASN A 203 -10.18 -10.26 -15.52
N PHE A 204 -10.97 -9.38 -14.91
CA PHE A 204 -10.80 -9.03 -13.51
C PHE A 204 -12.12 -8.71 -12.83
N ASN A 205 -12.11 -8.76 -11.50
CA ASN A 205 -13.23 -8.36 -10.66
C ASN A 205 -13.10 -6.88 -10.28
N LEU A 206 -14.16 -6.11 -10.48
CA LEU A 206 -14.26 -4.72 -10.05
C LEU A 206 -15.35 -4.59 -9.00
N LYS A 207 -14.96 -4.21 -7.77
CA LYS A 207 -15.90 -4.02 -6.66
C LYS A 207 -17.00 -3.03 -7.05
N ARG A 208 -18.26 -3.35 -6.73
CA ARG A 208 -19.39 -2.44 -6.99
C ARG A 208 -19.15 -1.06 -6.39
N GLY A 209 -19.38 -0.01 -7.18
CA GLY A 209 -19.14 1.39 -6.80
C GLY A 209 -17.72 1.89 -7.10
N SER A 210 -16.76 0.99 -7.36
CA SER A 210 -15.41 1.36 -7.76
C SER A 210 -15.34 1.71 -9.25
N ALA A 211 -14.31 2.47 -9.62
CA ALA A 211 -14.01 2.83 -11.00
C ALA A 211 -12.64 2.32 -11.42
N TYR A 212 -12.48 2.00 -12.70
CA TYR A 212 -11.21 1.60 -13.30
C TYR A 212 -10.93 2.41 -14.56
N CYS A 213 -9.68 2.81 -14.77
CA CYS A 213 -9.27 3.57 -15.95
C CYS A 213 -8.51 2.68 -16.92
N PHE A 214 -9.05 2.47 -18.12
CA PHE A 214 -8.37 1.81 -19.22
C PHE A 214 -7.56 2.80 -20.04
N LYS A 215 -6.37 2.37 -20.44
CA LYS A 215 -5.59 3.02 -21.49
C LYS A 215 -5.68 2.22 -22.79
N MET A 216 -6.17 2.87 -23.83
CA MET A 216 -6.31 2.32 -25.18
C MET A 216 -5.33 3.01 -26.13
N THR A 217 -4.34 2.28 -26.63
CA THR A 217 -3.33 2.77 -27.56
C THR A 217 -3.68 2.36 -28.98
N VAL A 218 -3.82 3.34 -29.88
CA VAL A 218 -3.99 3.06 -31.32
C VAL A 218 -2.62 2.88 -31.98
N VAL A 219 -2.43 1.72 -32.59
CA VAL A 219 -1.22 1.37 -33.35
C VAL A 219 -1.52 1.49 -34.84
N ASN A 220 -0.61 2.06 -35.62
CA ASN A 220 -0.73 2.28 -37.08
C ASN A 220 -1.93 3.15 -37.54
N GLY A 221 -2.71 3.72 -36.62
CA GLY A 221 -3.76 4.69 -36.90
C GLY A 221 -3.31 6.08 -36.46
N ASN A 222 -2.87 6.90 -37.42
CA ASN A 222 -2.40 8.27 -37.15
C ASN A 222 -3.44 9.09 -36.36
N ALA A 223 -3.21 9.26 -35.05
CA ALA A 223 -4.04 10.04 -34.13
C ALA A 223 -5.54 9.66 -34.08
N MET A 224 -5.92 8.47 -34.55
CA MET A 224 -7.32 8.03 -34.50
C MET A 224 -7.77 7.88 -33.04
N THR A 225 -9.05 8.18 -32.78
CA THR A 225 -9.67 7.96 -31.47
C THR A 225 -10.53 6.71 -31.57
N PRO A 226 -10.28 5.67 -30.75
CA PRO A 226 -11.10 4.48 -30.76
C PRO A 226 -12.46 4.79 -30.13
N GLY A 227 -13.54 4.23 -30.68
CA GLY A 227 -14.79 4.10 -29.96
C GLY A 227 -14.60 3.13 -28.82
N PHE A 228 -15.05 3.46 -27.61
CA PHE A 228 -14.98 2.58 -26.43
C PHE A 228 -16.40 2.23 -25.99
N THR A 229 -16.70 0.95 -25.83
CA THR A 229 -18.04 0.47 -25.53
C THR A 229 -17.98 -0.74 -24.62
N VAL A 230 -19.02 -0.94 -23.82
CA VAL A 230 -19.20 -2.13 -22.98
C VAL A 230 -20.37 -2.95 -23.48
N GLY A 231 -20.33 -4.26 -23.27
CA GLY A 231 -21.37 -5.17 -23.75
C GLY A 231 -22.75 -4.95 -23.08
N ASN A 232 -22.75 -4.42 -21.86
CA ASN A 232 -23.93 -4.13 -21.05
C ASN A 232 -23.70 -2.87 -20.22
N GLY A 233 -24.45 -1.80 -20.54
CA GLY A 233 -24.36 -0.49 -19.89
C GLY A 233 -24.96 -0.43 -18.49
N ASP A 234 -25.77 -1.42 -18.09
CA ASP A 234 -26.33 -1.53 -16.74
C ASP A 234 -25.34 -2.16 -15.75
N VAL A 235 -24.27 -2.78 -16.27
CA VAL A 235 -23.20 -3.41 -15.47
C VAL A 235 -22.01 -2.47 -15.31
N LEU A 236 -21.56 -1.88 -16.42
CA LEU A 236 -20.50 -0.87 -16.45
C LEU A 236 -20.99 0.41 -17.12
N LYS A 237 -20.70 1.55 -16.50
CA LYS A 237 -20.88 2.86 -17.13
C LYS A 237 -19.55 3.42 -17.58
N THR A 238 -19.44 3.85 -18.83
CA THR A 238 -18.18 4.32 -19.42
C THR A 238 -18.12 5.84 -19.49
N GLN A 239 -16.92 6.41 -19.30
CA GLN A 239 -16.65 7.84 -19.43
C GLN A 239 -15.30 8.04 -20.12
N PHE A 240 -15.26 8.87 -21.16
CA PHE A 240 -14.00 9.31 -21.74
C PHE A 240 -13.30 10.30 -20.79
N VAL A 241 -11.99 10.11 -20.56
CA VAL A 241 -11.21 10.93 -19.63
C VAL A 241 -10.34 11.91 -20.41
N ALA A 242 -9.43 11.41 -21.25
CA ALA A 242 -8.48 12.23 -21.98
C ALA A 242 -7.87 11.46 -23.16
N LYS A 243 -7.27 12.19 -24.12
CA LYS A 243 -6.43 11.61 -25.17
C LYS A 243 -5.10 12.35 -25.21
N VAL A 244 -4.00 11.59 -25.21
CA VAL A 244 -2.64 12.11 -25.29
C VAL A 244 -1.92 11.35 -26.41
N GLY A 245 -1.77 11.99 -27.56
CA GLY A 245 -1.23 11.34 -28.76
C GLY A 245 -2.08 10.15 -29.20
N ASN A 246 -1.48 8.95 -29.26
CA ASN A 246 -2.16 7.71 -29.65
C ASN A 246 -2.85 7.00 -28.46
N ASP A 247 -2.64 7.46 -27.23
CA ASP A 247 -3.23 6.89 -26.02
C ASP A 247 -4.54 7.61 -25.68
N SER A 248 -5.60 6.83 -25.46
CA SER A 248 -6.93 7.31 -25.09
C SER A 248 -7.35 6.66 -23.77
N TYR A 249 -7.75 7.47 -22.79
CA TYR A 249 -8.07 7.03 -21.44
C TYR A 249 -9.58 7.00 -21.22
N TYR A 250 -10.11 5.87 -20.77
CA TYR A 250 -11.53 5.67 -20.50
C TYR A 250 -11.74 5.14 -19.09
N ARG A 251 -12.59 5.78 -18.32
CA ARG A 251 -12.98 5.34 -16.99
C ARG A 251 -14.27 4.52 -17.09
N VAL A 252 -14.30 3.37 -16.44
CA VAL A 252 -15.51 2.56 -16.24
C VAL A 252 -15.91 2.57 -14.78
N TYR A 253 -17.21 2.57 -14.52
CA TYR A 253 -17.77 2.49 -13.18
C TYR A 253 -18.56 1.19 -13.03
N ALA A 254 -18.27 0.42 -11.98
CA ALA A 254 -19.02 -0.76 -11.60
C ALA A 254 -20.37 -0.39 -10.98
N ILE A 255 -21.45 -0.51 -11.75
CA ILE A 255 -22.81 -0.16 -11.30
C ILE A 255 -23.77 -1.35 -11.21
N GLY A 256 -23.40 -2.48 -11.83
CA GLY A 256 -24.18 -3.72 -11.81
C GLY A 256 -24.26 -4.38 -10.44
N THR A 257 -25.03 -5.47 -10.38
CA THR A 257 -25.09 -6.34 -9.19
C THR A 257 -23.84 -7.25 -9.12
N PRO A 258 -23.36 -7.58 -7.91
CA PRO A 258 -22.26 -8.53 -7.74
C PRO A 258 -22.55 -9.86 -8.47
N GLY A 259 -21.55 -10.38 -9.17
CA GLY A 259 -21.64 -11.57 -10.02
C GLY A 259 -22.01 -11.30 -11.49
N GLN A 260 -22.48 -10.11 -11.85
CA GLN A 260 -22.70 -9.75 -13.25
C GLN A 260 -21.38 -9.46 -13.97
N SER A 261 -21.28 -9.84 -15.24
CA SER A 261 -20.06 -9.66 -16.04
C SER A 261 -20.37 -8.98 -17.37
N THR A 262 -19.47 -8.12 -17.85
CA THR A 262 -19.60 -7.47 -19.15
C THR A 262 -18.26 -7.32 -19.85
N GLY A 263 -18.26 -7.40 -21.18
CA GLY A 263 -17.05 -7.22 -21.99
C GLY A 263 -16.74 -5.75 -22.23
N VAL A 264 -15.46 -5.40 -22.30
CA VAL A 264 -14.96 -4.10 -22.73
C VAL A 264 -14.44 -4.22 -24.17
N TYR A 265 -14.90 -3.31 -25.03
CA TYR A 265 -14.65 -3.35 -26.46
C TYR A 265 -14.14 -2.00 -26.95
N THR A 266 -13.33 -2.05 -28.01
CA THR A 266 -13.02 -0.86 -28.81
C THR A 266 -13.30 -1.06 -30.28
N THR A 267 -13.71 -0.01 -30.96
CA THR A 267 -14.01 -0.02 -32.40
C THR A 267 -13.27 1.11 -33.08
N LEU A 268 -12.55 0.81 -34.17
CA LEU A 268 -11.97 1.83 -35.05
C LEU A 268 -12.88 2.07 -36.26
N PRO A 269 -12.92 3.29 -36.82
CA PRO A 269 -13.64 3.58 -38.06
C PRO A 269 -13.33 2.57 -39.17
N GLY A 270 -14.37 1.91 -39.71
CA GLY A 270 -14.24 0.91 -40.76
C GLY A 270 -13.80 -0.48 -40.31
N GLN A 271 -13.72 -0.74 -39.00
CA GLN A 271 -13.35 -2.05 -38.44
C GLN A 271 -14.43 -2.62 -37.51
N ASN A 272 -14.39 -3.94 -37.31
CA ASN A 272 -15.22 -4.62 -36.33
C ASN A 272 -14.75 -4.30 -34.90
N ALA A 273 -15.67 -4.36 -33.93
CA ALA A 273 -15.34 -4.19 -32.53
C ALA A 273 -14.41 -5.31 -32.03
N VAL A 274 -13.36 -4.94 -31.30
CA VAL A 274 -12.39 -5.86 -30.68
C VAL A 274 -12.62 -5.89 -29.18
N LYS A 275 -12.79 -7.09 -28.63
CA LYS A 275 -12.91 -7.32 -27.18
C LYS A 275 -11.52 -7.33 -26.54
N HIS A 276 -11.36 -6.59 -25.43
CA HIS A 276 -10.10 -6.55 -24.67
C HIS A 276 -10.14 -7.42 -23.43
N CYS A 277 -11.21 -7.32 -22.65
CA CYS A 277 -11.37 -8.07 -21.41
C CYS A 277 -12.85 -8.22 -21.04
N THR A 278 -13.12 -9.06 -20.06
CA THR A 278 -14.38 -9.14 -19.32
C THR A 278 -14.17 -8.65 -17.91
N VAL A 279 -15.02 -7.72 -17.48
CA VAL A 279 -15.06 -7.22 -16.10
C VAL A 279 -16.25 -7.84 -15.41
N THR A 280 -16.00 -8.44 -14.25
CA THR A 280 -17.01 -9.02 -13.38
C THR A 280 -17.20 -8.10 -12.18
N ILE A 281 -18.44 -7.85 -11.77
CA ILE A 281 -18.72 -7.04 -10.59
C ILE A 281 -18.50 -7.91 -9.36
N GLY A 282 -17.58 -7.48 -8.50
CA GLY A 282 -17.33 -8.07 -7.18
C GLY A 282 -18.25 -7.51 -6.11
#